data_AF-A0A2S2CTQ1-F1
#
_entry.id   AF-A0A2S2CTQ1-F1
#
_cell.length_a   1.000
_cell.length_b   1.000
_cell.length_c   1.000
_cell.angle_alpha   90.00
_cell.angle_beta   90.00
_cell.angle_gamma   90.00
#
_symmetry.space_group_name_H-M   'P 1'
#
loop_
_entity.id
_entity.type
_entity.pdbx_description
1 polymer ?
#
loop_
_entity_poly.entity_id
_entity_poly.type
_entity_poly.pdbx_seq_one_letter_code
_entity_poly.pdbx_strand_id
1 'polypeptide(L)'
;MMRPRLQQLDAVALHDGPASPERQMWLRVIAQAVADATDGPIMKGGRIFDDAGRRVDPRQDARDWILVADDNFLAVCDLAGVSPDLVRQAIQ
;
A
#
# COMPACT_ATOMS: atom_id res chain seq x y z
N MET A 1 21.92 -0.20 8.87
CA MET A 1 20.99 0.94 9.06
C MET A 1 20.67 1.51 7.69
N MET A 2 19.51 1.17 7.12
CA MET A 2 19.03 1.71 5.84
C MET A 2 17.53 1.97 5.98
N ARG A 3 17.16 3.22 6.25
CA ARG A 3 15.79 3.73 6.09
C ARG A 3 15.84 5.11 5.42
N PRO A 4 16.06 5.23 4.10
CA PRO A 4 16.02 6.53 3.44
C PRO A 4 14.77 6.78 2.57
N ARG A 5 13.85 5.82 2.40
CA ARG A 5 12.74 5.98 1.43
C ARG A 5 11.37 6.36 2.00
N LEU A 6 11.12 6.15 3.30
CA LEU A 6 9.81 6.46 3.91
C LEU A 6 9.61 7.96 4.18
N GLN A 7 10.69 8.74 4.34
CA GLN A 7 10.59 10.20 4.54
C GLN A 7 10.15 10.97 3.29
N GLN A 8 10.14 10.33 2.11
CA GLN A 8 9.80 11.01 0.86
C GLN A 8 8.28 11.06 0.61
N LEU A 9 7.48 10.27 1.34
CA LEU A 9 6.02 10.29 1.26
C LEU A 9 5.39 11.35 2.18
N ASP A 10 6.06 11.75 3.25
CA ASP A 10 5.60 12.85 4.12
C ASP A 10 5.65 14.21 3.42
N ALA A 11 6.53 14.37 2.42
CA ALA A 11 6.74 15.63 1.70
C ALA A 11 5.68 15.93 0.62
N VAL A 12 4.80 14.97 0.29
CA VAL A 12 3.75 15.15 -0.72
C VAL A 12 2.39 15.52 -0.10
N ALA A 13 2.36 15.81 1.20
CA ALA A 13 1.18 16.33 1.89
C ALA A 13 0.96 17.82 1.59
N LEU A 14 0.70 18.14 0.32
CA LEU A 14 0.09 19.41 -0.08
C LEU A 14 -1.41 19.30 0.16
N HIS A 15 -1.86 19.61 1.39
CA HIS A 15 -3.12 20.31 1.74
C HIS A 15 -3.37 20.21 3.26
N ASP A 16 -3.37 21.39 3.89
CA ASP A 16 -3.88 21.82 5.19
C ASP A 16 -3.91 20.87 6.41
N GLY A 17 -3.14 21.25 7.44
CA GLY A 17 -3.37 20.86 8.84
C GLY A 17 -2.62 19.62 9.34
N PRO A 18 -2.53 19.43 10.68
CA PRO A 18 -2.04 18.18 11.24
C PRO A 18 -2.93 17.04 10.76
N ALA A 19 -2.33 16.02 10.14
CA ALA A 19 -3.07 14.88 9.60
C ALA A 19 -3.99 14.31 10.69
N SER A 20 -5.29 14.26 10.40
CA SER A 20 -6.28 13.65 11.31
C SER A 20 -5.85 12.21 11.65
N PRO A 21 -6.21 11.67 12.82
CA PRO A 21 -5.90 10.28 13.17
C PRO A 21 -6.35 9.28 12.09
N GLU A 22 -7.48 9.58 11.44
CA GLU A 22 -8.00 8.82 10.30
C GLU A 22 -7.09 8.88 9.08
N ARG A 23 -6.62 10.08 8.68
CA ARG A 23 -5.67 10.23 7.58
C ARG A 23 -4.37 9.47 7.86
N GLN A 24 -3.87 9.51 9.09
CA GLN A 24 -2.67 8.76 9.48
C GLN A 24 -2.88 7.24 9.40
N MET A 25 -4.07 6.75 9.77
CA MET A 25 -4.43 5.35 9.62
C MET A 25 -4.38 4.95 8.13
N TRP A 26 -5.02 5.73 7.24
CA TRP A 26 -5.04 5.42 5.81
C TRP A 26 -3.66 5.50 5.16
N LEU A 27 -2.81 6.44 5.59
CA LEU A 27 -1.40 6.47 5.16
C LEU A 27 -0.64 5.20 5.55
N ARG A 28 -0.91 4.63 6.74
CA ARG A 28 -0.31 3.36 7.16
C ARG A 28 -0.82 2.18 6.33
N VAL A 29 -2.11 2.18 5.98
CA VAL A 29 -2.68 1.15 5.09
C VAL A 29 -1.99 1.18 3.73
N ILE A 30 -1.85 2.36 3.11
CA ILE A 30 -1.14 2.52 1.83
C ILE A 30 0.33 2.09 1.95
N ALA A 31 1.03 2.53 3.01
CA ALA A 31 2.43 2.17 3.23
C ALA A 31 2.62 0.66 3.39
N GLN A 32 1.72 -0.01 4.11
CA GLN A 32 1.76 -1.46 4.27
C GLN A 32 1.49 -2.17 2.94
N ALA A 33 0.49 -1.74 2.18
CA ALA A 33 0.18 -2.34 0.88
C ALA A 33 1.34 -2.20 -0.12
N VAL A 34 2.00 -1.05 -0.16
CA VAL A 34 3.21 -0.85 -0.98
C VAL A 34 4.32 -1.80 -0.52
N ALA A 35 4.55 -1.90 0.80
CA ALA A 35 5.55 -2.83 1.34
C ALA A 35 5.24 -4.28 1.01
N ASP A 36 3.99 -4.71 1.08
CA ASP A 36 3.58 -6.07 0.74
C ASP A 36 3.76 -6.34 -0.77
N ALA A 37 3.51 -5.34 -1.63
CA ALA A 37 3.72 -5.44 -3.07
C ALA A 37 5.19 -5.47 -3.52
N THR A 38 6.10 -4.84 -2.76
CA THR A 38 7.53 -4.72 -3.09
C THR A 38 8.43 -5.67 -2.31
N ASP A 39 8.30 -5.66 -0.98
CA ASP A 39 9.15 -6.30 0.03
C ASP A 39 8.43 -7.45 0.76
N GLY A 40 7.17 -7.75 0.39
CA GLY A 40 6.39 -8.83 0.96
C GLY A 40 7.23 -10.11 1.00
N PRO A 41 7.18 -10.88 2.12
CA PRO A 41 8.05 -12.03 2.29
C PRO A 41 7.91 -12.93 1.07
N ILE A 42 9.01 -13.10 0.31
CA ILE A 42 9.12 -14.20 -0.63
C ILE A 42 8.98 -15.43 0.25
N MET A 43 7.78 -15.98 0.31
CA MET A 43 7.48 -17.16 1.09
C MET A 43 8.28 -18.30 0.49
N LYS A 44 9.52 -18.45 0.97
CA LYS A 44 10.39 -19.59 0.72
C LYS A 44 9.71 -20.79 1.37
N GLY A 45 8.74 -21.37 0.67
CA GLY A 45 8.13 -22.65 1.03
C GLY A 45 6.82 -22.61 1.84
N GLY A 46 6.30 -21.44 2.22
CA GLY A 46 4.98 -21.34 2.87
C GLY A 46 3.87 -21.16 1.85
N ARG A 47 3.09 -22.20 1.56
CA ARG A 47 1.91 -22.07 0.69
C ARG A 47 0.74 -21.58 1.57
N ILE A 48 0.37 -20.30 1.49
CA ILE A 48 -0.92 -19.84 2.02
C ILE A 48 -1.97 -20.23 0.99
N PHE A 49 -3.04 -20.85 1.47
CA PHE A 49 -4.22 -21.15 0.68
C PHE A 49 -5.39 -20.40 1.30
N ASP A 50 -6.28 -19.89 0.46
CA ASP A 50 -7.57 -19.37 0.92
C ASP A 50 -8.52 -20.54 1.27
N ASP A 51 -9.72 -20.21 1.74
CA ASP A 51 -10.75 -21.20 2.08
C ASP A 51 -11.23 -22.02 0.88
N ALA A 52 -10.94 -21.56 -0.35
CA ALA A 52 -11.21 -22.26 -1.60
C ALA A 52 -10.02 -23.11 -2.09
N GLY A 53 -8.92 -23.18 -1.32
CA GLY A 53 -7.72 -23.94 -1.68
C GLY A 53 -6.88 -23.30 -2.78
N ARG A 54 -7.12 -22.02 -3.12
CA ARG A 54 -6.32 -21.28 -4.09
C ARG A 54 -5.08 -20.74 -3.41
N ARG A 55 -3.94 -20.84 -4.10
CA ARG A 55 -2.68 -20.30 -3.61
C ARG A 55 -2.79 -18.79 -3.53
N VAL A 56 -2.61 -18.26 -2.33
CA VAL A 56 -2.57 -16.83 -2.04
C VAL A 56 -1.12 -16.40 -2.08
N ASP A 57 -0.81 -15.40 -2.90
CA ASP A 57 0.46 -14.71 -2.88
C ASP A 57 0.19 -13.29 -2.38
N PRO A 58 0.44 -12.99 -1.09
CA PRO A 58 0.17 -11.68 -0.51
C PRO A 58 0.80 -10.53 -1.28
N ARG A 59 1.93 -10.79 -1.96
CA ARG A 59 2.58 -9.82 -2.83
C ARG A 59 1.76 -9.56 -4.09
N GLN A 60 1.25 -10.62 -4.72
CA GLN A 60 0.42 -10.48 -5.90
C GLN A 60 -0.92 -9.82 -5.55
N ASP A 61 -1.55 -10.21 -4.44
CA ASP A 61 -2.81 -9.63 -3.99
C ASP A 61 -2.66 -8.12 -3.69
N ALA A 62 -1.56 -7.72 -3.04
CA ALA A 62 -1.27 -6.31 -2.79
C ALA A 62 -1.03 -5.52 -4.09
N ARG A 63 -0.34 -6.11 -5.06
CA ARG A 63 -0.17 -5.52 -6.39
C ARG A 63 -1.50 -5.39 -7.11
N ASP A 64 -2.32 -6.42 -7.09
CA ASP A 64 -3.64 -6.43 -7.75
C ASP A 64 -4.55 -5.37 -7.12
N TRP A 65 -4.58 -5.26 -5.79
CA TRP A 65 -5.33 -4.21 -5.10
C TRP A 65 -4.91 -2.79 -5.53
N ILE A 66 -3.59 -2.53 -5.67
CA ILE A 66 -3.07 -1.22 -6.10
C ILE A 66 -3.32 -0.96 -7.60
N LEU A 67 -3.26 -2.00 -8.44
CA LEU A 67 -3.29 -1.87 -9.90
C LEU A 67 -4.70 -1.95 -10.51
N VAL A 68 -5.62 -2.70 -9.90
CA VAL A 68 -7.00 -2.90 -10.42
C VAL A 68 -7.83 -1.61 -10.33
N ALA A 69 -7.39 -0.63 -9.54
CA ALA A 69 -8.02 0.70 -9.44
C ALA A 69 -9.52 0.63 -9.09
N ASP A 70 -9.87 -0.23 -8.11
CA ASP A 70 -11.23 -0.31 -7.61
C ASP A 70 -11.62 0.94 -6.80
N ASP A 71 -12.93 1.15 -6.60
CA ASP A 71 -13.46 2.29 -5.85
C ASP A 71 -12.92 2.35 -4.42
N ASN A 72 -12.56 1.20 -3.84
CA ASN A 72 -12.00 1.11 -2.49
C ASN A 72 -10.58 1.71 -2.44
N PHE A 73 -9.71 1.36 -3.39
CA PHE A 73 -8.36 1.89 -3.47
C PHE A 73 -8.37 3.41 -3.68
N LEU A 74 -9.25 3.89 -4.57
CA LEU A 74 -9.41 5.33 -4.83
C LEU A 74 -9.90 6.07 -3.57
N ALA A 75 -10.88 5.51 -2.86
CA ALA A 75 -11.37 6.08 -1.61
C ALA A 75 -10.29 6.13 -0.52
N VAL A 76 -9.48 5.08 -0.38
CA VAL A 76 -8.36 5.05 0.58
C VAL A 76 -7.31 6.11 0.22
N CYS A 77 -7.02 6.30 -1.07
CA CYS A 77 -6.10 7.33 -1.54
C CYS A 77 -6.62 8.75 -1.25
N ASP A 78 -7.92 8.99 -1.47
CA ASP A 78 -8.58 10.26 -1.15
C ASP A 78 -8.53 10.56 0.37
N LEU A 79 -8.92 9.58 1.20
CA LEU A 79 -8.88 9.70 2.67
C LEU A 79 -7.47 9.86 3.23
N ALA A 80 -6.45 9.30 2.56
CA ALA A 80 -5.05 9.51 2.89
C ALA A 80 -4.50 10.86 2.37
N GLY A 81 -5.18 11.49 1.41
CA GLY A 81 -4.67 12.65 0.68
C GLY A 81 -3.42 12.32 -0.13
N VAL A 82 -3.40 11.16 -0.81
CA VAL A 82 -2.28 10.69 -1.63
C VAL A 82 -2.77 10.42 -3.05
N SER A 83 -1.98 10.82 -4.05
CA SER A 83 -2.31 10.51 -5.45
C SER A 83 -2.18 9.00 -5.72
N PRO A 84 -3.21 8.34 -6.29
CA PRO A 84 -3.15 6.94 -6.71
C PRO A 84 -1.97 6.62 -7.62
N ASP A 85 -1.60 7.56 -8.51
CA ASP A 85 -0.50 7.36 -9.45
C ASP A 85 0.87 7.30 -8.75
N LEU A 86 1.05 8.03 -7.66
CA LEU A 86 2.27 7.96 -6.85
C LEU A 86 2.38 6.60 -6.15
N VAL A 87 1.27 6.05 -5.67
CA VAL A 87 1.24 4.72 -5.06
C VAL A 87 1.57 3.64 -6.09
N ARG A 88 1.02 3.75 -7.31
CA ARG A 88 1.31 2.82 -8.41
C ARG A 88 2.78 2.86 -8.83
N GLN A 89 3.37 4.05 -8.93
CA GLN A 89 4.80 4.20 -9.24
C GLN A 89 5.70 3.56 -8.17
N ALA A 90 5.27 3.52 -6.90
CA ALA A 90 6.06 2.96 -5.82
C ALA A 90 6.21 1.43 -5.88
N ILE A 91 5.39 0.72 -6.68
CA ILE A 91 5.41 -0.74 -6.81
C ILE A 91 5.90 -1.26 -8.18
N GLN A 92 6.24 -0.35 -9.09
CA GLN A 92 6.88 -0.65 -10.38
C GLN A 92 8.34 -1.10 -10.19
#